data_AF-A0A1R2BN87-F1
#
_entry.id   AF-A0A1R2BN87-F1
#
_cell.length_a   1.000
_cell.length_b   1.000
_cell.length_c   1.000
_cell.angle_alpha   90.00
_cell.angle_beta   90.00
_cell.angle_gamma   90.00
#
_symmetry.space_group_name_H-M   'P 1'
#
loop_
_entity.id
_entity.type
_entity.pdbx_description
1 polymer ?
#
loop_
_entity_poly.entity_id
_entity_poly.type
_entity_poly.pdbx_seq_one_letter_code
_entity_poly.pdbx_strand_id
1 'polypeptide(L)'
;MESSKITVIMNGNISKTCEVIVHKRKGLNELLSECKEKLRIPHHVKCIMYDSTGGELSDDDMEYMNPEEPIFISQGEEFEKSSSMAIYKQISALGEGGFGSVHLYEHKLTGNQVAIKFVNTETIMTPEDVNRVYSEIGVLRGLKHPNIVFLIDAFDSDGKICFVMEYCSGGELKDYIESHFPLREDEVYNLACQIAEAIRYCHNSKVIHRDLKLENILFSNSSRTQIKIVDFGIAGMFAVGATGERSDAGSLLYIAPEVLSGADNRANPALDVWSMGCIFYALLMKNLPFNGEYQDEVIPKILKAEYPQLNPSISKPWHKLIKGMLRVNPQKRWNLMRITEHLYKYKYDGDASLSSDSEVIIEETKVNTKKKVGTVGFSSMNKAGKQSIKAEPKNIKVPAKIGKVAAASKYPERKSLNDKKIVKSSVGPEKK
;
A
#
# COMPACT_ATOMS: atom_id res chain seq x y z
N MET A 1 -5.58 -26.25 -29.50
CA MET A 1 -6.38 -25.31 -28.69
C MET A 1 -5.52 -24.93 -27.51
N GLU A 2 -5.60 -23.69 -27.04
CA GLU A 2 -4.89 -23.26 -25.83
C GLU A 2 -5.47 -24.00 -24.63
N SER A 3 -4.60 -24.68 -23.88
CA SER A 3 -4.97 -25.56 -22.77
C SER A 3 -4.06 -25.31 -21.58
N SER A 4 -4.66 -24.89 -20.48
CA SER A 4 -4.00 -24.56 -19.22
C SER A 4 -3.94 -25.78 -18.31
N LYS A 5 -2.79 -26.03 -17.71
CA LYS A 5 -2.64 -27.02 -16.63
C LYS A 5 -2.91 -26.29 -15.31
N ILE A 6 -3.83 -26.81 -14.50
CA ILE A 6 -4.26 -26.19 -13.24
C ILE A 6 -4.10 -27.20 -12.10
N THR A 7 -3.61 -26.73 -10.96
CA THR A 7 -3.57 -27.55 -9.73
C THR A 7 -4.90 -27.43 -8.99
N VAL A 8 -5.46 -28.58 -8.62
CA VAL A 8 -6.67 -28.70 -7.80
C VAL A 8 -6.27 -29.25 -6.44
N ILE A 9 -6.77 -28.63 -5.37
CA ILE A 9 -6.41 -28.95 -3.98
C ILE A 9 -7.66 -29.32 -3.20
N MET A 10 -7.60 -30.39 -2.39
CA MET A 10 -8.69 -30.72 -1.47
C MET A 10 -8.77 -29.67 -0.36
N ASN A 11 -9.95 -29.06 -0.22
CA ASN A 11 -10.29 -28.14 0.87
C ASN A 11 -9.97 -28.77 2.23
N GLY A 12 -9.31 -28.02 3.11
CA GLY A 12 -8.85 -28.50 4.43
C GLY A 12 -7.74 -29.56 4.40
N ASN A 13 -7.33 -30.07 3.23
CA ASN A 13 -6.30 -31.11 3.12
C ASN A 13 -5.40 -30.94 1.90
N ILE A 14 -4.50 -29.97 1.99
CA ILE A 14 -3.46 -29.66 1.00
C ILE A 14 -2.50 -30.80 0.63
N SER A 15 -2.48 -31.93 1.35
CA SER A 15 -1.70 -33.11 0.95
C SER A 15 -2.36 -33.90 -0.19
N LYS A 16 -3.66 -33.67 -0.42
CA LYS A 16 -4.43 -34.24 -1.52
C LYS A 16 -4.58 -33.20 -2.63
N THR A 17 -3.74 -33.31 -3.64
CA THR A 17 -3.81 -32.47 -4.85
C THR A 17 -3.91 -33.34 -6.09
N CYS A 18 -4.39 -32.76 -7.19
CA CYS A 18 -4.25 -33.33 -8.51
C CYS A 18 -4.03 -32.21 -9.55
N GLU A 19 -3.55 -32.56 -10.73
CA GLU A 19 -3.43 -31.62 -11.84
C GLU A 19 -4.44 -31.98 -12.92
N VAL A 20 -5.11 -30.97 -13.46
CA VAL A 20 -6.16 -31.10 -14.47
C VAL A 20 -5.86 -30.18 -15.66
N ILE A 21 -6.30 -30.58 -16.85
CA ILE A 21 -6.16 -29.76 -18.05
C ILE A 21 -7.49 -29.06 -18.32
N VAL A 22 -7.47 -27.73 -18.34
CA VAL A 22 -8.60 -26.87 -18.66
C VAL A 22 -8.38 -26.25 -20.03
N HIS A 23 -9.44 -26.22 -20.83
CA HIS A 23 -9.44 -25.65 -22.17
C HIS A 23 -10.78 -24.90 -22.36
N LYS A 24 -10.85 -23.92 -23.28
CA LYS A 24 -11.97 -22.96 -23.42
C LYS A 24 -13.40 -23.53 -23.58
N ARG A 25 -13.59 -24.85 -23.67
CA ARG A 25 -14.91 -25.50 -23.78
C ARG A 25 -15.24 -26.42 -22.60
N LYS A 26 -14.32 -26.58 -21.66
CA LYS A 26 -14.50 -27.44 -20.49
C LYS A 26 -15.44 -26.77 -19.51
N GLY A 27 -16.57 -27.39 -19.21
CA GLY A 27 -17.50 -26.92 -18.19
C GLY A 27 -17.04 -27.29 -16.77
N LEU A 28 -17.55 -26.58 -15.77
CA LEU A 28 -17.25 -26.82 -14.36
C LEU A 28 -17.65 -28.24 -13.92
N ASN A 29 -18.74 -28.78 -14.45
CA ASN A 29 -19.18 -30.16 -14.18
C ASN A 29 -18.20 -31.22 -14.74
N GLU A 30 -17.59 -30.96 -15.90
CA GLU A 30 -16.58 -31.84 -16.50
C GLU A 30 -15.28 -31.80 -15.69
N LEU A 31 -14.87 -30.58 -15.29
CA LEU A 31 -13.75 -30.37 -14.37
C LEU A 31 -13.96 -31.11 -13.05
N LEU A 32 -15.12 -30.91 -12.40
CA LEU A 32 -15.50 -31.61 -11.17
C LEU A 32 -15.43 -33.13 -11.30
N SER A 33 -15.85 -33.71 -12.44
CA SER A 33 -15.78 -35.16 -12.66
C SER A 33 -14.34 -35.66 -12.74
N GLU A 34 -13.46 -34.97 -13.46
CA GLU A 34 -12.03 -35.32 -13.54
C GLU A 34 -11.32 -35.14 -12.18
N CYS A 35 -11.64 -34.06 -11.46
CA CYS A 35 -11.12 -33.81 -10.12
C CYS A 35 -11.52 -34.93 -9.15
N LYS A 36 -12.79 -35.35 -9.16
CA LYS A 36 -13.31 -36.45 -8.34
C LYS A 36 -12.59 -37.76 -8.63
N GLU A 37 -12.40 -38.11 -9.90
CA GLU A 37 -11.68 -39.33 -10.31
C GLU A 37 -10.24 -39.31 -9.80
N LYS A 38 -9.50 -38.22 -10.08
CA LYS A 38 -8.08 -38.09 -9.69
C LYS A 38 -7.87 -38.04 -8.17
N LEU A 39 -8.75 -37.38 -7.43
CA LEU A 39 -8.71 -37.30 -5.96
C LEU A 39 -9.37 -38.50 -5.26
N ARG A 40 -9.93 -39.45 -6.03
CA ARG A 40 -10.66 -40.65 -5.56
C ARG A 40 -11.87 -40.30 -4.67
N ILE A 41 -12.57 -39.22 -5.01
CA ILE A 41 -13.82 -38.81 -4.37
C ILE A 41 -14.98 -39.59 -5.03
N PRO A 42 -15.86 -40.28 -4.27
CA PRO A 42 -16.98 -41.01 -4.86
C PRO A 42 -17.91 -40.10 -5.66
N HIS A 43 -18.33 -40.51 -6.86
CA HIS A 43 -19.12 -39.65 -7.77
C HIS A 43 -20.39 -39.05 -7.15
N HIS A 44 -21.04 -39.77 -6.24
CA HIS A 44 -22.28 -39.36 -5.55
C HIS A 44 -22.08 -38.24 -4.52
N VAL A 45 -20.85 -37.97 -4.07
CA VAL A 45 -20.55 -36.88 -3.15
C VAL A 45 -20.75 -35.55 -3.89
N LYS A 46 -21.52 -34.62 -3.33
CA LYS A 46 -21.61 -33.26 -3.89
C LYS A 46 -20.27 -32.58 -3.66
N CYS A 47 -19.71 -31.97 -4.70
CA CYS A 47 -18.52 -31.16 -4.59
C CYS A 47 -18.80 -29.73 -5.01
N ILE A 48 -18.11 -28.80 -4.39
CA ILE A 48 -18.10 -27.37 -4.73
C ILE A 48 -16.64 -27.03 -5.07
N MET A 49 -16.40 -26.16 -6.04
CA MET A 49 -15.06 -25.65 -6.32
C MET A 49 -14.95 -24.18 -5.92
N TYR A 50 -13.79 -23.79 -5.42
CA TYR A 50 -13.48 -22.45 -4.95
C TYR A 50 -12.19 -21.93 -5.58
N ASP A 51 -12.09 -20.61 -5.77
CA ASP A 51 -10.81 -19.93 -6.00
C ASP A 51 -9.95 -19.86 -4.71
N SER A 52 -8.76 -19.27 -4.78
CA SER A 52 -7.86 -19.12 -3.62
C SER A 52 -8.38 -18.18 -2.52
N THR A 53 -9.40 -17.37 -2.82
CA THR A 53 -10.05 -16.43 -1.90
C THR A 53 -11.30 -17.02 -1.23
N GLY A 54 -11.72 -18.22 -1.65
CA GLY A 54 -12.94 -18.88 -1.20
C GLY A 54 -14.21 -18.50 -1.97
N GLY A 55 -14.07 -17.84 -3.13
CA GLY A 55 -15.19 -17.59 -4.05
C GLY A 55 -15.62 -18.88 -4.75
N GLU A 56 -16.91 -19.23 -4.69
CA GLU A 56 -17.46 -20.41 -5.39
C GLU A 56 -17.39 -20.21 -6.91
N LEU A 57 -16.71 -21.13 -7.60
CA LEU A 57 -16.54 -21.10 -9.05
C LEU A 57 -17.86 -21.44 -9.76
N SER A 58 -18.10 -20.77 -10.88
CA SER A 58 -19.19 -21.03 -11.83
C SER A 58 -18.65 -21.26 -13.24
N ASP A 59 -19.51 -21.71 -14.17
CA ASP A 59 -19.11 -21.92 -15.58
C ASP A 59 -18.57 -20.64 -16.25
N ASP A 60 -18.99 -19.44 -15.81
CA ASP A 60 -18.46 -18.17 -16.32
C ASP A 60 -16.97 -17.96 -15.95
N ASP A 61 -16.56 -18.44 -14.78
CA ASP A 61 -15.21 -18.22 -14.25
C ASP A 61 -14.17 -19.15 -14.92
N MET A 62 -14.64 -20.24 -15.56
CA MET A 62 -13.84 -21.19 -16.34
C MET A 62 -13.09 -20.54 -17.52
N GLU A 63 -13.61 -19.44 -18.09
CA GLU A 63 -12.94 -18.72 -19.19
C GLU A 63 -11.73 -17.88 -18.70
N TYR A 64 -11.72 -17.49 -17.43
CA TYR A 64 -10.76 -16.53 -16.86
C TYR A 64 -9.76 -17.16 -15.87
N MET A 65 -9.75 -18.50 -15.72
CA MET A 65 -8.89 -19.16 -14.74
C MET A 65 -7.39 -18.95 -15.02
N ASN A 66 -6.68 -18.46 -13.99
CA ASN A 66 -5.24 -18.31 -14.00
C ASN A 66 -4.57 -19.69 -13.75
N PRO A 67 -3.74 -20.22 -14.67
CA PRO A 67 -3.02 -21.49 -14.44
C PRO A 67 -2.00 -21.44 -13.30
N GLU A 68 -1.57 -20.25 -12.86
CA GLU A 68 -0.62 -20.09 -11.76
C GLU A 68 -1.29 -20.16 -10.37
N GLU A 69 -2.62 -20.05 -10.32
CA GLU A 69 -3.41 -20.07 -9.09
C GLU A 69 -4.08 -21.46 -8.91
N PRO A 70 -3.98 -22.07 -7.72
CA PRO A 70 -4.71 -23.30 -7.43
C PRO A 70 -6.19 -23.01 -7.21
N ILE A 71 -7.01 -23.95 -7.65
CA ILE A 71 -8.43 -24.02 -7.29
C ILE A 71 -8.64 -25.12 -6.25
N PHE A 72 -9.61 -24.92 -5.38
CA PHE A 72 -9.91 -25.83 -4.29
C PHE A 72 -11.20 -26.57 -4.58
N ILE A 73 -11.31 -27.82 -4.11
CA ILE A 73 -12.53 -28.61 -4.19
C ILE A 73 -12.92 -29.07 -2.80
N SER A 74 -14.19 -28.88 -2.43
CA SER A 74 -14.78 -29.38 -1.18
C SER A 74 -15.72 -30.55 -1.44
N GLN A 75 -16.13 -31.27 -0.40
CA GLN A 75 -17.13 -32.34 -0.43
C GLN A 75 -18.50 -31.87 0.10
N GLY A 76 -18.77 -30.57 -0.02
CA GLY A 76 -20.01 -29.92 0.41
C GLY A 76 -19.87 -29.06 1.67
N GLU A 77 -18.72 -29.13 2.34
CA GLU A 77 -18.30 -28.19 3.37
C GLU A 77 -17.93 -26.81 2.78
N GLU A 78 -18.02 -25.76 3.60
CA GLU A 78 -17.57 -24.41 3.26
C GLU A 78 -16.05 -24.37 3.04
N PHE A 79 -15.58 -23.37 2.28
CA PHE A 79 -14.16 -23.16 2.05
C PHE A 79 -13.41 -22.94 3.36
N GLU A 80 -12.47 -23.83 3.68
CA GLU A 80 -11.66 -23.74 4.87
C GLU A 80 -10.53 -22.74 4.59
N LYS A 81 -10.63 -21.55 5.20
CA LYS A 81 -9.67 -20.43 5.08
C LYS A 81 -8.19 -20.80 5.30
N SER A 82 -7.93 -21.82 6.12
CA SER A 82 -6.59 -22.39 6.30
C SER A 82 -5.97 -22.91 4.98
N SER A 83 -6.80 -23.32 4.02
CA SER A 83 -6.39 -23.83 2.70
C SER A 83 -5.65 -22.77 1.87
N SER A 84 -6.08 -21.50 1.95
CA SER A 84 -5.38 -20.36 1.31
C SER A 84 -3.99 -20.15 1.90
N MET A 85 -3.81 -20.36 3.21
CA MET A 85 -2.50 -20.29 3.85
C MET A 85 -1.63 -21.51 3.50
N ALA A 86 -2.25 -22.67 3.38
CA ALA A 86 -1.57 -23.95 3.29
C ALA A 86 -0.92 -24.22 1.92
N ILE A 87 -1.20 -23.45 0.85
CA ILE A 87 -0.42 -23.47 -0.40
C ILE A 87 0.96 -22.79 -0.26
N TYR A 88 1.19 -22.07 0.84
CA TYR A 88 2.46 -21.45 1.18
C TYR A 88 3.25 -22.31 2.16
N LYS A 89 4.58 -22.31 2.01
CA LYS A 89 5.54 -22.97 2.92
C LYS A 89 6.42 -21.91 3.55
N GLN A 90 6.43 -21.83 4.88
CA GLN A 90 7.26 -20.85 5.58
C GLN A 90 8.74 -21.18 5.39
N ILE A 91 9.54 -20.17 5.04
CA ILE A 91 11.00 -20.25 4.95
C ILE A 91 11.63 -19.66 6.22
N SER A 92 11.30 -18.41 6.55
CA SER A 92 11.89 -17.68 7.69
C SER A 92 10.97 -16.56 8.17
N ALA A 93 11.24 -16.02 9.36
CA ALA A 93 10.75 -14.68 9.71
C ALA A 93 11.51 -13.61 8.89
N LEU A 94 10.85 -12.48 8.64
CA LEU A 94 11.46 -11.28 8.03
C LEU A 94 11.46 -10.11 9.03
N GLY A 95 10.39 -9.95 9.81
CA GLY A 95 10.32 -8.92 10.85
C GLY A 95 9.05 -9.01 11.70
N GLU A 96 9.04 -8.32 12.83
CA GLU A 96 7.91 -8.22 13.74
C GLU A 96 7.83 -6.80 14.29
N GLY A 97 6.63 -6.20 14.29
CA GLY A 97 6.44 -4.80 14.68
C GLY A 97 5.01 -4.48 15.10
N GLY A 98 4.71 -3.19 15.36
CA GLY A 98 3.43 -2.74 15.92
C GLY A 98 2.17 -3.12 15.10
N PHE A 99 2.34 -3.47 13.82
CA PHE A 99 1.28 -3.87 12.89
C PHE A 99 1.21 -5.39 12.64
N GLY A 100 1.97 -6.19 13.40
CA GLY A 100 2.01 -7.65 13.28
C GLY A 100 3.36 -8.19 12.79
N SER A 101 3.38 -9.46 12.40
CA SER A 101 4.59 -10.16 11.96
C SER A 101 4.59 -10.43 10.46
N VAL A 102 5.79 -10.40 9.87
CA VAL A 102 6.05 -10.60 8.44
C VAL A 102 7.03 -11.75 8.28
N HIS A 103 6.69 -12.71 7.42
CA HIS A 103 7.52 -13.89 7.19
C HIS A 103 7.68 -14.16 5.68
N LEU A 104 8.79 -14.78 5.33
CA LEU A 104 9.08 -15.25 3.99
C LEU A 104 8.42 -16.61 3.78
N TYR A 105 7.68 -16.74 2.68
CA TYR A 105 7.06 -17.98 2.23
C TYR A 105 7.44 -18.31 0.79
N GLU A 106 7.38 -19.60 0.48
CA GLU A 106 7.45 -20.17 -0.87
C GLU A 106 6.06 -20.63 -1.27
N HIS A 107 5.54 -20.17 -2.41
CA HIS A 107 4.32 -20.71 -2.99
C HIS A 107 4.63 -22.10 -3.58
N LYS A 108 4.04 -23.15 -3.00
CA LYS A 108 4.44 -24.56 -3.23
C LYS A 108 4.32 -25.05 -4.67
N LEU A 109 3.54 -24.35 -5.51
CA LEU A 109 3.26 -24.75 -6.89
C LEU A 109 4.15 -24.04 -7.91
N THR A 110 4.42 -22.75 -7.70
CA THR A 110 5.24 -21.94 -8.62
C THR A 110 6.70 -21.84 -8.18
N GLY A 111 7.00 -22.15 -6.91
CA GLY A 111 8.31 -21.90 -6.29
C GLY A 111 8.59 -20.41 -6.01
N ASN A 112 7.62 -19.52 -6.29
CA ASN A 112 7.80 -18.08 -6.10
C ASN A 112 7.88 -17.72 -4.61
N GLN A 113 8.82 -16.85 -4.27
CA GLN A 113 8.95 -16.30 -2.92
C GLN A 113 8.02 -15.10 -2.73
N VAL A 114 7.32 -15.08 -1.60
CA VAL A 114 6.37 -14.03 -1.20
C VAL A 114 6.58 -13.64 0.26
N ALA A 115 6.29 -12.38 0.59
CA ALA A 115 6.23 -11.93 1.98
C ALA A 115 4.77 -12.00 2.45
N ILE A 116 4.49 -12.71 3.56
CA ILE A 116 3.15 -12.74 4.15
C ILE A 116 3.16 -11.99 5.47
N LYS A 117 2.34 -10.94 5.55
CA LYS A 117 2.11 -10.14 6.76
C LYS A 117 0.82 -10.58 7.45
N PHE A 118 0.88 -10.79 8.76
CA PHE A 118 -0.25 -11.23 9.57
C PHE A 118 -0.71 -10.10 10.50
N VAL A 119 -1.97 -9.67 10.36
CA VAL A 119 -2.58 -8.61 11.17
C VAL A 119 -3.72 -9.19 12.01
N ASN A 120 -3.66 -9.09 13.33
CA ASN A 120 -4.66 -9.69 14.23
C ASN A 120 -6.03 -8.99 14.12
N THR A 121 -7.09 -9.75 13.81
CA THR A 121 -8.45 -9.20 13.69
C THR A 121 -9.10 -8.87 15.04
N GLU A 122 -8.52 -9.27 16.17
CA GLU A 122 -9.00 -8.91 17.51
C GLU A 122 -8.99 -7.40 17.79
N THR A 123 -8.24 -6.62 16.99
CA THR A 123 -8.27 -5.15 17.01
C THR A 123 -9.44 -4.55 16.22
N ILE A 124 -10.11 -5.35 15.38
CA ILE A 124 -11.31 -4.96 14.63
C ILE A 124 -12.55 -5.19 15.53
N MET A 125 -13.07 -4.12 16.12
CA MET A 125 -14.12 -4.24 17.15
C MET A 125 -15.55 -4.25 16.59
N THR A 126 -15.77 -3.86 15.33
CA THR A 126 -17.13 -3.74 14.75
C THR A 126 -17.25 -4.32 13.33
N PRO A 127 -18.45 -4.75 12.89
CA PRO A 127 -18.71 -5.14 11.50
C PRO A 127 -18.41 -4.01 10.49
N GLU A 128 -18.59 -2.75 10.89
CA GLU A 128 -18.24 -1.58 10.09
C GLU A 128 -16.73 -1.50 9.84
N ASP A 129 -15.91 -1.83 10.84
CA ASP A 129 -14.44 -1.86 10.71
C ASP A 129 -13.98 -3.04 9.83
N VAL A 130 -14.64 -4.21 9.92
CA VAL A 130 -14.40 -5.32 8.99
C VAL A 130 -14.65 -4.88 7.54
N ASN A 131 -15.79 -4.23 7.27
CA ASN A 131 -16.13 -3.75 5.92
C ASN A 131 -15.16 -2.67 5.41
N ARG A 132 -14.65 -1.80 6.30
CA ARG A 132 -13.58 -0.85 5.95
C ARG A 132 -12.32 -1.58 5.53
N VAL A 133 -11.86 -2.54 6.33
CA VAL A 133 -10.65 -3.34 6.06
C VAL A 133 -10.72 -4.03 4.71
N TYR A 134 -11.82 -4.70 4.39
CA TYR A 134 -12.02 -5.29 3.05
C TYR A 134 -12.09 -4.25 1.92
N SER A 135 -12.64 -3.06 2.17
CA SER A 135 -12.67 -1.97 1.19
C SER A 135 -11.27 -1.41 0.89
N GLU A 136 -10.44 -1.19 1.92
CA GLU A 136 -9.06 -0.72 1.72
C GLU A 136 -8.18 -1.82 1.13
N ILE A 137 -8.36 -3.11 1.48
CA ILE A 137 -7.75 -4.24 0.76
C ILE A 137 -8.07 -4.16 -0.74
N GLY A 138 -9.33 -3.91 -1.10
CA GLY A 138 -9.75 -3.73 -2.50
C GLY A 138 -9.02 -2.59 -3.21
N VAL A 139 -8.81 -1.45 -2.52
CA VAL A 139 -8.04 -0.32 -3.05
C VAL A 139 -6.55 -0.69 -3.19
N LEU A 140 -5.97 -1.37 -2.21
CA LEU A 140 -4.56 -1.81 -2.23
C LEU A 140 -4.27 -2.80 -3.35
N ARG A 141 -5.16 -3.79 -3.62
CA ARG A 141 -5.06 -4.69 -4.79
C ARG A 141 -5.11 -3.94 -6.12
N GLY A 142 -5.70 -2.74 -6.14
CA GLY A 142 -5.75 -1.86 -7.31
C GLY A 142 -4.46 -1.08 -7.58
N LEU A 143 -3.54 -0.97 -6.60
CA LEU A 143 -2.29 -0.22 -6.77
C LEU A 143 -1.28 -1.02 -7.59
N LYS A 144 -0.91 -0.48 -8.76
CA LYS A 144 0.09 -1.05 -9.67
C LYS A 144 1.09 0.02 -10.08
N HIS A 145 2.24 0.03 -9.42
CA HIS A 145 3.34 0.98 -9.66
C HIS A 145 4.69 0.28 -9.38
N PRO A 146 5.76 0.50 -10.17
CA PRO A 146 7.04 -0.20 -9.98
C PRO A 146 7.62 -0.01 -8.57
N ASN A 147 7.40 1.17 -7.96
CA ASN A 147 7.92 1.52 -6.64
C ASN A 147 6.96 1.31 -5.46
N ILE A 148 5.89 0.55 -5.68
CA ILE A 148 4.92 0.15 -4.65
C ILE A 148 4.98 -1.38 -4.53
N VAL A 149 4.88 -1.90 -3.31
CA VAL A 149 4.75 -3.35 -3.09
C VAL A 149 3.42 -3.85 -3.65
N PHE A 150 3.48 -4.87 -4.49
CA PHE A 150 2.31 -5.48 -5.09
C PHE A 150 1.67 -6.44 -4.09
N LEU A 151 0.40 -6.17 -3.76
CA LEU A 151 -0.46 -7.06 -3.00
C LEU A 151 -1.03 -8.12 -3.96
N ILE A 152 -0.47 -9.33 -3.88
CA ILE A 152 -0.85 -10.49 -4.70
C ILE A 152 -2.24 -10.98 -4.26
N ASP A 153 -2.37 -11.29 -2.97
CA ASP A 153 -3.63 -11.79 -2.40
C ASP A 153 -3.82 -11.33 -0.94
N ALA A 154 -5.05 -11.42 -0.46
CA ALA A 154 -5.38 -11.15 0.94
C ALA A 154 -6.55 -12.03 1.40
N PHE A 155 -6.36 -12.76 2.51
CA PHE A 155 -7.35 -13.68 3.07
C PHE A 155 -7.30 -13.68 4.59
N ASP A 156 -8.41 -14.03 5.24
CA ASP A 156 -8.43 -14.34 6.68
C ASP A 156 -7.81 -15.72 6.93
N SER A 157 -7.02 -15.90 7.99
CA SER A 157 -6.66 -17.21 8.59
C SER A 157 -6.55 -17.06 10.11
N ASP A 158 -7.19 -17.95 10.87
CA ASP A 158 -6.99 -18.11 12.33
C ASP A 158 -7.11 -16.81 13.17
N GLY A 159 -8.09 -15.96 12.87
CA GLY A 159 -8.28 -14.67 13.57
C GLY A 159 -7.26 -13.60 13.18
N LYS A 160 -6.64 -13.75 12.01
CA LYS A 160 -5.71 -12.78 11.41
C LYS A 160 -6.08 -12.56 9.95
N ILE A 161 -5.75 -11.39 9.42
CA ILE A 161 -5.72 -11.16 7.98
C ILE A 161 -4.28 -11.34 7.51
N CYS A 162 -4.12 -12.18 6.50
CA CYS A 162 -2.88 -12.47 5.81
C CYS A 162 -2.82 -11.62 4.53
N PHE A 163 -1.79 -10.78 4.40
CA PHE A 163 -1.50 -10.03 3.18
C PHE A 163 -0.32 -10.70 2.46
N VAL A 164 -0.56 -11.29 1.29
CA VAL A 164 0.46 -11.92 0.45
C VAL A 164 1.02 -10.87 -0.51
N MET A 165 2.29 -10.54 -0.34
CA MET A 165 2.97 -9.46 -1.05
C MET A 165 4.19 -9.98 -1.83
N GLU A 166 4.60 -9.28 -2.87
CA GLU A 166 5.89 -9.57 -3.52
C GLU A 166 7.05 -9.50 -2.50
N TYR A 167 7.98 -10.45 -2.56
CA TYR A 167 9.14 -10.44 -1.67
C TYR A 167 10.21 -9.46 -2.17
N CYS A 168 10.60 -8.52 -1.30
CA CYS A 168 11.67 -7.55 -1.55
C CYS A 168 12.96 -8.02 -0.86
N SER A 169 13.95 -8.46 -1.64
CA SER A 169 15.17 -9.11 -1.11
C SER A 169 16.37 -8.16 -0.93
N GLY A 170 16.24 -6.87 -1.24
CA GLY A 170 17.35 -5.92 -1.21
C GLY A 170 17.67 -5.27 0.16
N GLY A 171 16.81 -5.48 1.16
CA GLY A 171 16.90 -4.89 2.50
C GLY A 171 16.21 -3.53 2.65
N GLU A 172 16.22 -2.98 3.86
CA GLU A 172 15.63 -1.66 4.18
C GLU A 172 16.48 -0.48 3.69
N LEU A 173 15.84 0.64 3.34
CA LEU A 173 16.52 1.90 3.02
C LEU A 173 17.26 2.47 4.25
N LYS A 174 16.76 2.21 5.45
CA LYS A 174 17.40 2.55 6.72
C LYS A 174 18.81 1.96 6.83
N ASP A 175 18.92 0.63 6.72
CA ASP A 175 20.20 -0.08 6.83
C ASP A 175 21.15 0.32 5.71
N TYR A 176 20.61 0.63 4.53
CA TYR A 176 21.38 1.15 3.41
C TYR A 176 22.03 2.50 3.73
N ILE A 177 21.28 3.46 4.27
CA ILE A 177 21.83 4.74 4.73
C ILE A 177 22.91 4.50 5.80
N GLU A 178 22.64 3.65 6.80
CA GLU A 178 23.61 3.42 7.89
C GLU A 178 24.96 2.89 7.37
N SER A 179 24.93 2.03 6.36
CA SER A 179 26.11 1.35 5.79
C SER A 179 26.77 2.05 4.59
N HIS A 180 26.08 2.97 3.88
CA HIS A 180 26.59 3.61 2.65
C HIS A 180 26.75 5.14 2.75
N PHE A 181 26.34 5.78 3.85
CA PHE A 181 26.48 7.22 4.02
C PHE A 181 27.97 7.67 4.04
N PRO A 182 28.34 8.79 3.39
CA PRO A 182 27.50 9.77 2.69
C PRO A 182 27.05 9.33 1.29
N LEU A 183 25.75 9.48 1.01
CA LEU A 183 25.19 9.27 -0.32
C LEU A 183 25.52 10.47 -1.23
N ARG A 184 25.73 10.22 -2.53
CA ARG A 184 25.90 11.31 -3.53
C ARG A 184 24.56 11.93 -3.88
N GLU A 185 24.52 13.21 -4.25
CA GLU A 185 23.24 13.87 -4.57
C GLU A 185 22.48 13.24 -5.75
N ASP A 186 23.17 12.71 -6.78
CA ASP A 186 22.53 11.94 -7.86
C ASP A 186 21.82 10.67 -7.35
N GLU A 187 22.35 10.06 -6.29
CA GLU A 187 21.79 8.86 -5.69
C GLU A 187 20.57 9.19 -4.82
N VAL A 188 20.69 10.25 -4.01
CA VAL A 188 19.56 10.85 -3.28
C VAL A 188 18.47 11.32 -4.25
N TYR A 189 18.83 11.88 -5.41
CA TYR A 189 17.91 12.27 -6.47
C TYR A 189 17.12 11.06 -7.02
N ASN A 190 17.80 9.97 -7.35
CA ASN A 190 17.17 8.76 -7.89
C ASN A 190 16.19 8.14 -6.87
N LEU A 191 16.57 8.09 -5.59
CA LEU A 191 15.70 7.62 -4.51
C LEU A 191 14.51 8.56 -4.29
N ALA A 192 14.76 9.87 -4.23
CA ALA A 192 13.73 10.90 -4.03
C ALA A 192 12.67 10.91 -5.15
N CYS A 193 13.09 10.70 -6.40
CA CYS A 193 12.16 10.58 -7.54
C CYS A 193 11.25 9.36 -7.39
N GLN A 194 11.83 8.17 -7.16
CA GLN A 194 11.04 6.93 -7.00
C GLN A 194 10.02 7.04 -5.86
N ILE A 195 10.41 7.63 -4.72
CA ILE A 195 9.51 7.88 -3.59
C ILE A 195 8.42 8.90 -3.94
N ALA A 196 8.78 10.04 -4.55
CA ALA A 196 7.83 11.08 -4.90
C ALA A 196 6.81 10.63 -5.95
N GLU A 197 7.22 9.80 -6.91
CA GLU A 197 6.33 9.25 -7.93
C GLU A 197 5.38 8.19 -7.37
N ALA A 198 5.87 7.29 -6.51
CA ALA A 198 5.04 6.31 -5.80
C ALA A 198 3.96 6.99 -4.95
N ILE A 199 4.33 7.95 -4.09
CA ILE A 199 3.38 8.66 -3.24
C ILE A 199 2.40 9.52 -4.08
N ARG A 200 2.85 10.11 -5.19
CA ARG A 200 1.98 10.84 -6.13
C ARG A 200 0.95 9.91 -6.78
N TYR A 201 1.36 8.69 -7.15
CA TYR A 201 0.45 7.66 -7.64
C TYR A 201 -0.60 7.30 -6.58
N CYS A 202 -0.20 7.04 -5.33
CA CYS A 202 -1.12 6.77 -4.22
C CYS A 202 -2.15 7.89 -4.02
N HIS A 203 -1.70 9.15 -3.95
CA HIS A 203 -2.57 10.29 -3.70
C HIS A 203 -3.58 10.51 -4.85
N ASN A 204 -3.18 10.25 -6.09
CA ASN A 204 -4.08 10.24 -7.24
C ASN A 204 -5.15 9.14 -7.12
N SER A 205 -4.74 7.95 -6.67
CA SER A 205 -5.60 6.80 -6.35
C SER A 205 -6.35 6.92 -5.01
N LYS A 206 -6.33 8.10 -4.37
CA LYS A 206 -7.00 8.42 -3.08
C LYS A 206 -6.48 7.64 -1.85
N VAL A 207 -5.28 7.07 -1.95
CA VAL A 207 -4.56 6.44 -0.84
C VAL A 207 -3.59 7.44 -0.22
N ILE A 208 -3.53 7.47 1.11
CA ILE A 208 -2.54 8.23 1.90
C ILE A 208 -1.79 7.20 2.75
N HIS A 209 -0.46 7.26 2.78
CA HIS A 209 0.37 6.23 3.42
C HIS A 209 0.29 6.27 4.95
N ARG A 210 0.33 7.48 5.54
CA ARG A 210 0.24 7.80 6.98
C ARG A 210 1.41 7.35 7.87
N ASP A 211 2.04 6.19 7.63
CA ASP A 211 3.26 5.73 8.35
C ASP A 211 4.47 5.64 7.40
N LEU A 212 4.76 6.71 6.64
CA LEU A 212 5.90 6.69 5.71
C LEU A 212 7.21 6.95 6.46
N LYS A 213 8.12 5.98 6.46
CA LYS A 213 9.40 6.01 7.18
C LYS A 213 10.48 5.20 6.44
N LEU A 214 11.74 5.32 6.85
CA LEU A 214 12.87 4.63 6.19
C LEU A 214 12.75 3.11 6.23
N GLU A 215 12.19 2.57 7.32
CA GLU A 215 11.89 1.15 7.52
C GLU A 215 10.84 0.64 6.52
N ASN A 216 9.88 1.47 6.14
CA ASN A 216 8.79 1.12 5.22
C ASN A 216 9.16 1.35 3.74
N ILE A 217 10.45 1.47 3.44
CA ILE A 217 10.98 1.56 2.07
C ILE A 217 12.05 0.49 1.92
N LEU A 218 11.73 -0.55 1.14
CA LEU A 218 12.64 -1.66 0.86
C LEU A 218 13.27 -1.51 -0.52
N PHE A 219 14.40 -2.16 -0.75
CA PHE A 219 14.89 -2.41 -2.10
C PHE A 219 14.30 -3.71 -2.65
N SER A 220 13.80 -3.67 -3.89
CA SER A 220 13.17 -4.84 -4.54
C SER A 220 14.10 -6.05 -4.57
N ASN A 221 15.40 -5.84 -4.79
CA ASN A 221 16.40 -6.89 -4.86
C ASN A 221 17.80 -6.33 -4.55
N SER A 222 18.79 -7.23 -4.44
CA SER A 222 20.18 -6.93 -4.06
C SER A 222 20.94 -5.95 -4.97
N SER A 223 20.44 -5.62 -6.17
CA SER A 223 21.03 -4.55 -6.99
C SER A 223 20.79 -3.16 -6.40
N ARG A 224 19.79 -3.00 -5.52
CA ARG A 224 19.38 -1.75 -4.87
C ARG A 224 19.11 -0.58 -5.82
N THR A 225 18.74 -0.87 -7.06
CA THR A 225 18.39 0.12 -8.09
C THR A 225 16.95 0.62 -7.97
N GLN A 226 16.03 -0.24 -7.53
CA GLN A 226 14.60 0.03 -7.44
C GLN A 226 14.09 -0.15 -6.01
N ILE A 227 13.45 0.89 -5.46
CA ILE A 227 12.77 0.84 -4.16
C ILE A 227 11.34 0.33 -4.30
N LYS A 228 10.79 -0.18 -3.20
CA LYS A 228 9.41 -0.63 -3.00
C LYS A 228 8.93 -0.05 -1.67
N ILE A 229 7.96 0.86 -1.72
CA ILE A 229 7.26 1.30 -0.52
C ILE A 229 6.35 0.15 -0.06
N VAL A 230 6.36 -0.16 1.24
CA VAL A 230 5.57 -1.22 1.89
C VAL A 230 4.66 -0.63 2.97
N ASP A 231 3.78 -1.44 3.58
CA ASP A 231 3.03 -1.06 4.78
C ASP A 231 2.05 0.13 4.63
N PHE A 232 1.44 0.27 3.45
CA PHE A 232 0.35 1.21 3.19
C PHE A 232 -0.85 1.01 4.11
N GLY A 233 -1.31 2.10 4.74
CA GLY A 233 -2.72 2.35 5.11
C GLY A 233 -3.28 1.54 6.29
N ILE A 234 -3.02 0.23 6.33
CA ILE A 234 -3.36 -0.75 7.38
C ILE A 234 -3.11 -0.15 8.77
N ALA A 235 -1.94 0.44 8.99
CA ALA A 235 -1.61 1.17 10.22
C ALA A 235 -2.71 2.14 10.68
N GLY A 236 -3.23 2.97 9.76
CA GLY A 236 -4.29 3.94 10.04
C GLY A 236 -5.70 3.36 10.14
N MET A 237 -5.91 2.09 9.78
CA MET A 237 -7.16 1.36 9.99
C MET A 237 -7.21 0.70 11.36
N PHE A 238 -6.14 -0.04 11.68
CA PHE A 238 -6.03 -0.86 12.88
C PHE A 238 -5.57 -0.06 14.11
N ALA A 239 -5.03 1.15 13.93
CA ALA A 239 -4.76 2.10 15.02
C ALA A 239 -6.01 2.86 15.52
N VAL A 240 -7.21 2.61 14.98
CA VAL A 240 -8.46 3.23 15.47
C VAL A 240 -9.01 2.48 16.70
N GLY A 241 -8.14 2.24 17.67
CA GLY A 241 -8.54 2.30 19.07
C GLY A 241 -8.79 3.76 19.45
N ALA A 242 -9.79 4.03 20.27
CA ALA A 242 -10.28 5.39 20.56
C ALA A 242 -9.26 6.31 21.29
N THR A 243 -8.06 5.83 21.61
CA THR A 243 -7.03 6.51 22.41
C THR A 243 -5.83 7.01 21.61
N GLY A 244 -5.64 6.60 20.35
CA GLY A 244 -4.45 6.96 19.55
C GLY A 244 -3.13 6.34 20.06
N GLU A 245 -3.20 5.37 20.98
CA GLU A 245 -2.07 4.74 21.63
C GLU A 245 -1.42 3.67 20.72
N ARG A 246 -0.66 4.10 19.71
CA ARG A 246 0.44 3.34 19.08
C ARG A 246 1.25 4.20 18.10
N SER A 247 1.96 5.17 18.65
CA SER A 247 3.20 5.65 18.02
C SER A 247 4.37 5.00 18.76
N ASP A 248 4.92 3.93 18.19
CA ASP A 248 6.25 3.46 18.59
C ASP A 248 7.22 4.64 18.54
N ALA A 249 8.17 4.74 19.49
CA ALA A 249 8.99 5.94 19.66
C ALA A 249 9.73 6.38 18.37
N GLY A 250 10.04 5.44 17.47
CA GLY A 250 10.61 5.72 16.14
C GLY A 250 9.65 6.38 15.15
N SER A 251 8.35 6.07 15.16
CA SER A 251 7.39 6.69 14.23
C SER A 251 7.16 8.18 14.55
N LEU A 252 7.32 8.61 15.82
CA LEU A 252 7.20 10.03 16.23
C LEU A 252 8.09 10.96 15.40
N LEU A 253 9.28 10.50 15.01
CA LEU A 253 10.28 11.28 14.27
C LEU A 253 9.83 11.66 12.84
N TYR A 254 8.78 11.02 12.34
CA TYR A 254 8.17 11.24 11.02
C TYR A 254 6.79 11.91 11.08
N ILE A 255 6.25 12.17 12.29
CA ILE A 255 4.90 12.74 12.48
C ILE A 255 4.88 14.23 12.12
N ALA A 256 3.84 14.64 11.38
CA ALA A 256 3.63 16.03 11.01
C ALA A 256 3.05 16.87 12.18
N PRO A 257 3.39 18.18 12.30
CA PRO A 257 3.01 19.01 13.43
C PRO A 257 1.49 19.07 13.69
N GLU A 258 0.69 19.05 12.62
CA GLU A 258 -0.77 19.12 12.71
C GLU A 258 -1.41 17.88 13.37
N VAL A 259 -0.74 16.73 13.36
CA VAL A 259 -1.18 15.52 14.06
C VAL A 259 -1.00 15.69 15.57
N LEU A 260 0.14 16.21 15.99
CA LEU A 260 0.45 16.49 17.40
C LEU A 260 -0.45 17.59 17.99
N SER A 261 -0.98 18.49 17.16
CA SER A 261 -1.92 19.54 17.59
C SER A 261 -3.38 19.07 17.74
N GLY A 262 -3.68 17.78 17.56
CA GLY A 262 -5.01 17.21 17.80
C GLY A 262 -6.11 17.62 16.81
N ALA A 263 -5.75 18.24 15.67
CA ALA A 263 -6.71 18.57 14.62
C ALA A 263 -7.02 17.34 13.75
N ASP A 264 -8.26 17.23 13.26
CA ASP A 264 -8.66 16.08 12.41
C ASP A 264 -8.06 16.18 11.00
N ASN A 265 -6.87 15.60 10.85
CA ASN A 265 -6.07 15.65 9.63
C ASN A 265 -6.10 14.32 8.84
N ARG A 266 -7.01 13.40 9.16
CA ARG A 266 -6.99 12.00 8.68
C ARG A 266 -7.01 11.82 7.15
N ALA A 267 -7.48 12.82 6.41
CA ALA A 267 -7.56 12.83 4.95
C ALA A 267 -6.58 13.81 4.27
N ASN A 268 -5.57 14.32 4.99
CA ASN A 268 -4.63 15.32 4.48
C ASN A 268 -3.39 14.68 3.82
N PRO A 269 -3.19 14.78 2.49
CA PRO A 269 -2.02 14.19 1.83
C PRO A 269 -0.71 14.94 2.15
N ALA A 270 -0.79 16.12 2.76
CA ALA A 270 0.41 16.84 3.22
C ALA A 270 1.13 16.13 4.38
N LEU A 271 0.49 15.15 5.04
CA LEU A 271 1.12 14.30 6.05
C LEU A 271 2.29 13.51 5.44
N ASP A 272 2.02 12.73 4.38
CA ASP A 272 3.06 11.96 3.69
C ASP A 272 4.19 12.87 3.15
N VAL A 273 3.87 14.10 2.71
CA VAL A 273 4.88 15.07 2.26
C VAL A 273 5.82 15.52 3.39
N TRP A 274 5.32 15.65 4.62
CA TRP A 274 6.18 15.95 5.77
C TRP A 274 7.13 14.78 6.05
N SER A 275 6.60 13.55 6.09
CA SER A 275 7.38 12.35 6.33
C SER A 275 8.41 12.07 5.22
N MET A 276 8.05 12.31 3.95
CA MET A 276 9.01 12.36 2.83
C MET A 276 10.10 13.41 3.05
N GLY A 277 9.76 14.57 3.63
CA GLY A 277 10.73 15.61 3.97
C GLY A 277 11.74 15.16 5.02
N CYS A 278 11.29 14.40 6.02
CA CYS A 278 12.18 13.75 6.99
C CYS A 278 13.10 12.71 6.34
N ILE A 279 12.56 11.88 5.44
CA ILE A 279 13.32 10.87 4.69
C ILE A 279 14.37 11.52 3.78
N PHE A 280 13.99 12.54 3.01
CA PHE A 280 14.92 13.24 2.10
C PHE A 280 16.01 13.99 2.88
N TYR A 281 15.70 14.51 4.07
CA TYR A 281 16.71 15.06 4.96
C TYR A 281 17.68 13.98 5.47
N ALA A 282 17.18 12.81 5.90
CA ALA A 282 18.02 11.71 6.37
C ALA A 282 18.94 11.14 5.28
N LEU A 283 18.46 11.03 4.03
CA LEU A 283 19.30 10.68 2.88
C LEU A 283 20.50 11.63 2.69
N LEU A 284 20.34 12.91 3.01
CA LEU A 284 21.37 13.95 2.89
C LEU A 284 22.26 14.10 4.14
N MET A 285 21.75 13.78 5.34
CA MET A 285 22.36 14.14 6.63
C MET A 285 22.61 12.94 7.58
N LYS A 286 22.34 11.71 7.12
CA LYS A 286 22.29 10.44 7.89
C LYS A 286 21.20 10.37 8.96
N ASN A 287 21.05 11.44 9.73
CA ASN A 287 20.11 11.55 10.84
C ASN A 287 18.79 12.18 10.39
N LEU A 288 17.69 11.86 11.07
CA LEU A 288 16.40 12.52 10.90
C LEU A 288 16.45 13.99 11.38
N PRO A 289 15.63 14.90 10.82
CA PRO A 289 15.68 16.33 11.16
C PRO A 289 15.22 16.62 12.59
N PHE A 290 14.26 15.83 13.08
CA PHE A 290 13.72 15.93 14.43
C PHE A 290 14.12 14.68 15.21
N ASN A 291 15.14 14.79 16.05
CA ASN A 291 15.64 13.71 16.91
C ASN A 291 15.86 14.20 18.35
N GLY A 292 16.04 13.27 19.27
CA GLY A 292 16.18 13.48 20.71
C GLY A 292 16.01 12.17 21.45
N GLU A 293 16.40 12.12 22.71
CA GLU A 293 16.26 10.90 23.54
C GLU A 293 14.83 10.75 24.09
N TYR A 294 14.13 11.87 24.28
CA TYR A 294 12.82 11.93 24.91
C TYR A 294 11.79 12.69 24.05
N GLN A 295 10.51 12.32 24.17
CA GLN A 295 9.42 12.94 23.41
C GLN A 295 9.32 14.45 23.67
N ASP A 296 9.57 14.90 24.90
CA ASP A 296 9.56 16.31 25.31
C ASP A 296 10.66 17.15 24.62
N GLU A 297 11.72 16.52 24.10
CA GLU A 297 12.73 17.19 23.28
C GLU A 297 12.34 17.24 21.80
N VAL A 298 11.69 16.19 21.31
CA VAL A 298 11.35 16.00 19.89
C VAL A 298 10.11 16.80 19.49
N ILE A 299 9.05 16.76 20.29
CA ILE A 299 7.77 17.41 20.00
C ILE A 299 7.92 18.92 19.78
N PRO A 300 8.65 19.70 20.61
CA PRO A 300 8.86 21.12 20.35
C PRO A 300 9.61 21.41 19.06
N LYS A 301 10.57 20.56 18.68
CA LYS A 301 11.33 20.69 17.41
C LYS A 301 10.40 20.47 16.20
N ILE A 302 9.56 19.43 16.24
CA ILE A 302 8.53 19.17 15.21
C ILE A 302 7.58 20.36 15.10
N LEU A 303 6.98 20.79 16.21
CA LEU A 303 5.96 21.87 16.22
C LEU A 303 6.48 23.21 15.69
N LYS A 304 7.79 23.50 15.86
CA LYS A 304 8.44 24.71 15.34
C LYS A 304 9.07 24.53 13.95
N ALA A 305 9.16 23.30 13.44
CA ALA A 305 10.04 22.91 12.34
C ALA A 305 11.50 23.36 12.55
N GLU A 306 12.02 23.13 13.76
CA GLU A 306 13.38 23.46 14.19
C GLU A 306 14.28 22.22 14.02
N TYR A 307 15.19 22.27 13.05
CA TYR A 307 16.13 21.20 12.70
C TYR A 307 17.46 21.79 12.22
N PRO A 308 18.59 21.05 12.33
CA PRO A 308 19.88 21.51 11.84
C PRO A 308 19.82 21.88 10.36
N GLN A 309 20.51 22.93 9.95
CA GLN A 309 20.59 23.25 8.52
C GLN A 309 21.43 22.19 7.80
N LEU A 310 21.10 21.92 6.54
CA LEU A 310 21.92 21.08 5.67
C LEU A 310 23.35 21.65 5.58
N ASN A 311 24.33 20.77 5.38
CA ASN A 311 25.72 21.16 5.18
C ASN A 311 25.83 22.13 3.96
N PRO A 312 26.56 23.26 4.05
CA PRO A 312 26.77 24.17 2.91
C PRO A 312 27.36 23.53 1.64
N SER A 313 27.96 22.35 1.72
CA SER A 313 28.39 21.56 0.55
C SER A 313 27.24 20.95 -0.24
N ILE A 314 26.07 20.75 0.37
CA ILE A 314 24.84 20.29 -0.29
C ILE A 314 24.28 21.43 -1.14
N SER A 315 23.84 21.11 -2.35
CA SER A 315 23.40 22.10 -3.32
C SER A 315 22.15 22.87 -2.88
N LYS A 316 22.03 24.11 -3.38
CA LYS A 316 20.91 25.03 -3.06
C LYS A 316 19.52 24.47 -3.43
N PRO A 317 19.35 23.65 -4.49
CA PRO A 317 18.08 22.96 -4.76
C PRO A 317 17.58 22.10 -3.60
N TRP A 318 18.40 21.22 -3.01
CA TRP A 318 18.00 20.40 -1.86
C TRP A 318 17.60 21.24 -0.65
N HIS A 319 18.37 22.29 -0.33
CA HIS A 319 18.01 23.26 0.71
C HIS A 319 16.61 23.88 0.49
N LYS A 320 16.27 24.19 -0.76
CA LYS A 320 14.97 24.77 -1.15
C LYS A 320 13.84 23.73 -1.06
N LEU A 321 14.11 22.48 -1.44
CA LEU A 321 13.17 21.36 -1.38
C LEU A 321 12.79 21.02 0.07
N ILE A 322 13.78 20.77 0.92
CA ILE A 322 13.56 20.45 2.35
C ILE A 322 12.79 21.59 3.05
N LYS A 323 13.16 22.86 2.84
CA LYS A 323 12.42 24.02 3.37
C LYS A 323 11.01 24.22 2.77
N GLY A 324 10.70 23.51 1.69
CA GLY A 324 9.37 23.43 1.09
C GLY A 324 8.49 22.35 1.71
N MET A 325 9.08 21.19 2.01
CA MET A 325 8.41 20.00 2.56
C MET A 325 8.25 20.08 4.08
N LEU A 326 9.26 20.55 4.82
CA LEU A 326 9.23 20.71 6.27
C LEU A 326 8.66 22.08 6.69
N ARG A 327 7.43 22.36 6.25
CA ARG A 327 6.66 23.55 6.65
C ARG A 327 5.56 23.17 7.63
N VAL A 328 5.52 23.83 8.78
CA VAL A 328 4.54 23.59 9.85
C VAL A 328 3.10 23.71 9.34
N ASN A 329 2.76 24.81 8.68
CA ASN A 329 1.41 24.98 8.11
C ASN A 329 1.24 24.12 6.84
N PRO A 330 0.33 23.12 6.80
CA PRO A 330 0.16 22.23 5.66
C PRO A 330 -0.27 22.93 4.38
N GLN A 331 -1.04 24.02 4.47
CA GLN A 331 -1.47 24.82 3.30
C GLN A 331 -0.30 25.61 2.67
N LYS A 332 0.79 25.82 3.42
CA LYS A 332 2.02 26.45 2.91
C LYS A 332 3.09 25.42 2.52
N ARG A 333 2.91 24.15 2.91
CA ARG A 333 3.76 23.01 2.55
C ARG A 333 3.69 22.78 1.04
N TRP A 334 4.78 22.32 0.44
CA TRP A 334 4.77 22.01 -0.99
C TRP A 334 3.86 20.81 -1.25
N ASN A 335 3.18 20.79 -2.40
CA ASN A 335 2.46 19.61 -2.87
C ASN A 335 3.36 18.76 -3.77
N LEU A 336 2.94 17.52 -4.04
CA LEU A 336 3.75 16.58 -4.84
C LEU A 336 4.00 17.05 -6.27
N MET A 337 3.07 17.80 -6.89
CA MET A 337 3.30 18.40 -8.20
C MET A 337 4.55 19.28 -8.18
N ARG A 338 4.60 20.25 -7.27
CA ARG A 338 5.73 21.16 -7.07
C ARG A 338 7.03 20.45 -6.68
N ILE A 339 6.94 19.36 -5.92
CA ILE A 339 8.10 18.52 -5.56
C ILE A 339 8.66 17.83 -6.81
N THR A 340 7.80 17.16 -7.60
CA THR A 340 8.22 16.48 -8.83
C THR A 340 8.75 17.45 -9.89
N GLU A 341 8.13 18.64 -10.06
CA GLU A 341 8.66 19.70 -10.93
C GLU A 341 10.04 20.22 -10.49
N HIS A 342 10.28 20.31 -9.16
CA HIS A 342 11.54 20.78 -8.63
C HIS A 342 12.65 19.75 -8.80
N LEU A 343 12.36 18.47 -8.55
CA LEU A 343 13.28 17.37 -8.81
C LEU A 343 13.60 17.30 -10.31
N TYR A 344 12.60 17.32 -11.19
CA TYR A 344 12.83 17.32 -12.63
C TYR A 344 13.80 18.45 -13.05
N LYS A 345 13.54 19.69 -12.62
CA LYS A 345 14.42 20.83 -12.93
C LYS A 345 15.84 20.66 -12.40
N TYR A 346 16.02 20.09 -11.20
CA TYR A 346 17.35 19.81 -10.64
C TYR A 346 18.23 18.99 -11.59
N LYS A 347 17.67 17.99 -12.28
CA LYS A 347 18.45 17.17 -13.22
C LYS A 347 18.81 17.91 -14.51
N TYR A 348 17.83 18.53 -15.16
CA TYR A 348 18.03 19.18 -16.46
C TYR A 348 18.80 20.51 -16.37
N ASP A 349 18.61 21.30 -15.31
CA ASP A 349 19.40 22.52 -15.07
C ASP A 349 20.87 22.18 -14.70
N GLY A 350 21.12 20.95 -14.21
CA GLY A 350 22.46 20.40 -14.00
C GLY A 350 23.16 20.04 -15.32
N ASP A 351 22.50 19.24 -16.17
CA ASP A 351 23.04 18.83 -17.47
C ASP A 351 23.23 20.03 -18.43
N ALA A 352 22.42 21.08 -18.31
CA ALA A 352 22.58 22.34 -19.07
C ALA A 352 23.92 23.07 -18.79
N SER A 353 24.63 22.73 -17.71
CA SER A 353 25.97 23.25 -17.41
C SER A 353 27.12 22.44 -18.02
N LEU A 354 26.83 21.30 -18.66
CA LEU A 354 27.80 20.37 -19.25
C LEU A 354 27.61 20.15 -20.76
N SER A 355 26.65 20.84 -21.39
CA SER A 355 26.30 20.65 -22.81
C SER A 355 26.59 21.87 -23.71
N SER A 356 27.47 22.79 -23.29
CA SER A 356 27.93 23.91 -24.11
C SER A 356 29.30 23.66 -24.72
N ASP A 357 29.41 22.68 -25.62
CA ASP A 357 30.49 22.57 -26.62
C ASP A 357 30.07 21.59 -27.73
N SER A 358 29.18 22.06 -28.60
CA SER A 358 28.84 21.42 -29.88
C SER A 358 28.17 22.45 -30.78
N GLU A 359 28.95 23.23 -31.53
CA GLU A 359 28.42 24.09 -32.59
C GLU A 359 27.76 23.25 -33.67
N VAL A 360 26.44 23.38 -33.84
CA VAL A 360 25.72 22.87 -35.01
C VAL A 360 25.41 24.04 -35.94
N ILE A 361 26.18 24.14 -37.01
CA ILE A 361 25.92 25.06 -38.12
C ILE A 361 24.62 24.63 -38.81
N ILE A 362 23.63 25.53 -38.90
CA ILE A 362 22.40 25.32 -39.67
C ILE A 362 22.38 26.34 -40.81
N GLU A 363 22.43 25.85 -42.05
CA GLU A 363 22.28 26.69 -43.25
C GLU A 363 20.82 27.10 -43.46
N GLU A 364 20.56 28.39 -43.64
CA GLU A 364 19.23 28.91 -44.01
C GLU A 364 18.91 28.67 -45.49
N THR A 365 18.04 27.71 -45.80
CA THR A 365 17.37 27.68 -47.12
C THR A 365 16.07 28.48 -47.10
N LYS A 366 16.12 29.70 -47.67
CA LYS A 366 14.95 30.57 -47.89
C LYS A 366 14.09 30.05 -49.04
N VAL A 367 12.79 29.86 -48.79
CA VAL A 367 11.73 29.96 -49.83
C VAL A 367 10.60 30.85 -49.32
N ASN A 368 10.06 31.70 -50.19
CA ASN A 368 9.32 32.91 -49.82
C ASN A 368 8.12 33.15 -50.77
N THR A 369 6.90 33.12 -50.23
CA THR A 369 5.69 33.73 -50.83
C THR A 369 4.76 34.18 -49.70
N LYS A 370 4.50 35.48 -49.42
CA LYS A 370 3.71 36.48 -50.19
C LYS A 370 2.33 35.92 -50.58
N LYS A 371 1.13 36.51 -50.38
CA LYS A 371 0.55 37.84 -50.02
C LYS A 371 -0.94 37.57 -49.60
N LYS A 372 -1.78 38.43 -48.98
CA LYS A 372 -1.71 39.80 -48.39
C LYS A 372 -2.87 39.99 -47.37
N VAL A 373 -2.67 40.87 -46.37
CA VAL A 373 -3.60 41.87 -45.77
C VAL A 373 -5.13 41.73 -45.92
N GLY A 374 -5.83 41.86 -44.78
CA GLY A 374 -7.24 42.28 -44.70
C GLY A 374 -7.62 42.75 -43.27
N THR A 375 -7.51 44.05 -42.99
CA THR A 375 -7.82 44.63 -41.67
C THR A 375 -9.14 45.39 -41.70
N VAL A 376 -10.14 44.95 -40.91
CA VAL A 376 -11.24 45.78 -40.40
C VAL A 376 -11.59 45.24 -39.02
N GLY A 377 -11.75 46.11 -38.01
CA GLY A 377 -12.30 45.74 -36.71
C GLY A 377 -13.48 46.63 -36.36
N PHE A 378 -14.39 46.17 -35.50
CA PHE A 378 -15.31 47.04 -34.75
C PHE A 378 -15.89 46.35 -33.49
N SER A 379 -16.05 47.15 -32.43
CA SER A 379 -16.98 47.05 -31.28
C SER A 379 -17.39 45.70 -30.66
N SER A 380 -16.95 45.50 -29.41
CA SER A 380 -17.74 45.49 -28.15
C SER A 380 -19.21 44.99 -28.08
N MET A 381 -19.55 44.39 -26.92
CA MET A 381 -20.89 43.99 -26.41
C MET A 381 -21.54 42.80 -27.17
N ASN A 382 -22.00 41.71 -26.54
CA ASN A 382 -22.81 41.67 -25.32
C ASN A 382 -22.85 40.28 -24.64
N LYS A 383 -23.36 40.24 -23.40
CA LYS A 383 -23.78 39.00 -22.71
C LYS A 383 -25.07 38.46 -23.36
N ALA A 384 -25.19 37.14 -23.55
CA ALA A 384 -26.37 36.34 -23.12
C ALA A 384 -26.30 34.85 -23.54
N GLY A 385 -26.71 34.00 -22.60
CA GLY A 385 -27.05 32.57 -22.65
C GLY A 385 -27.16 31.79 -23.97
N LYS A 386 -26.61 30.57 -23.91
CA LYS A 386 -27.23 29.31 -24.37
C LYS A 386 -26.60 28.16 -23.56
N GLN A 387 -27.39 27.50 -22.73
CA GLN A 387 -28.14 26.27 -23.01
C GLN A 387 -27.28 24.99 -22.93
N SER A 388 -27.80 24.07 -22.13
CA SER A 388 -27.27 22.76 -21.76
C SER A 388 -26.77 21.93 -22.94
N ILE A 389 -25.62 21.27 -22.73
CA ILE A 389 -25.38 19.94 -23.27
C ILE A 389 -25.16 19.02 -22.06
N LYS A 390 -26.19 18.23 -21.71
CA LYS A 390 -26.01 17.09 -20.81
C LYS A 390 -25.22 16.04 -21.57
N ALA A 391 -23.97 15.80 -21.17
CA ALA A 391 -23.25 14.59 -21.55
C ALA A 391 -23.58 13.51 -20.52
N GLU A 392 -24.28 12.46 -20.94
CA GLU A 392 -24.47 11.26 -20.13
C GLU A 392 -23.12 10.54 -19.97
N PRO A 393 -22.68 10.21 -18.74
CA PRO A 393 -21.55 9.31 -18.56
C PRO A 393 -21.99 7.90 -19.01
N LYS A 394 -21.33 7.38 -20.05
CA LYS A 394 -21.58 6.02 -20.56
C LYS A 394 -21.38 5.00 -19.43
N ASN A 395 -22.38 4.14 -19.23
CA ASN A 395 -22.30 3.02 -18.29
C ASN A 395 -21.12 2.10 -18.63
N ILE A 396 -20.02 2.22 -17.89
CA ILE A 396 -18.99 1.18 -17.81
C ILE A 396 -19.55 0.13 -16.85
N LYS A 397 -19.99 -1.01 -17.39
CA LYS A 397 -20.38 -2.16 -16.58
C LYS A 397 -19.15 -2.73 -15.89
N VAL A 398 -19.06 -2.53 -14.57
CA VAL A 398 -18.14 -3.29 -13.71
C VAL A 398 -18.80 -4.65 -13.43
N PRO A 399 -18.12 -5.80 -13.62
CA PRO A 399 -18.66 -7.10 -13.22
C PRO A 399 -18.87 -7.15 -11.71
N ALA A 400 -20.04 -7.58 -11.27
CA ALA A 400 -20.40 -7.66 -9.85
C ALA A 400 -20.46 -9.13 -9.39
N LYS A 401 -19.47 -9.56 -8.61
CA LYS A 401 -19.56 -10.71 -7.70
C LYS A 401 -18.89 -10.35 -6.37
N ILE A 402 -19.62 -9.67 -5.49
CA ILE A 402 -19.28 -9.61 -4.06
C ILE A 402 -20.01 -10.80 -3.41
N GLY A 403 -19.25 -11.77 -2.91
CA GLY A 403 -19.80 -12.90 -2.18
C GLY A 403 -20.56 -12.44 -0.93
N LYS A 404 -21.84 -12.80 -0.80
CA LYS A 404 -22.59 -12.60 0.44
C LYS A 404 -22.17 -13.67 1.44
N VAL A 405 -21.50 -13.27 2.52
CA VAL A 405 -21.30 -14.15 3.68
C VAL A 405 -22.44 -13.91 4.69
N ALA A 406 -23.07 -14.99 5.14
CA ALA A 406 -24.18 -14.91 6.10
C ALA A 406 -23.65 -14.64 7.52
N ALA A 407 -24.29 -13.71 8.24
CA ALA A 407 -23.99 -13.46 9.64
C ALA A 407 -24.53 -14.60 10.53
N ALA A 408 -23.69 -15.59 10.84
CA ALA A 408 -24.03 -16.67 11.76
C ALA A 408 -23.98 -16.20 13.22
N SER A 409 -25.13 -15.82 13.78
CA SER A 409 -25.25 -15.39 15.18
C SER A 409 -25.12 -16.55 16.18
N LYS A 410 -23.97 -16.66 16.86
CA LYS A 410 -23.84 -17.43 18.12
C LYS A 410 -22.90 -16.74 19.11
N TYR A 411 -23.42 -15.78 19.87
CA TYR A 411 -22.82 -15.36 21.14
C TYR A 411 -23.43 -16.15 22.31
N PRO A 412 -22.65 -16.64 23.28
CA PRO A 412 -23.19 -17.13 24.53
C PRO A 412 -23.62 -15.95 25.42
N GLU A 413 -24.81 -16.03 26.03
CA GLU A 413 -25.33 -15.01 26.93
C GLU A 413 -24.42 -14.82 28.16
N ARG A 414 -23.87 -13.62 28.34
CA ARG A 414 -23.23 -13.24 29.62
C ARG A 414 -24.29 -12.73 30.59
N LYS A 415 -24.49 -13.48 31.69
CA LYS A 415 -25.30 -13.05 32.83
C LYS A 415 -24.84 -11.70 33.36
N SER A 416 -25.81 -10.82 33.65
CA SER A 416 -25.58 -9.51 34.27
C SER A 416 -25.03 -9.65 35.69
N LEU A 417 -23.88 -9.01 35.96
CA LEU A 417 -23.33 -8.82 37.30
C LEU A 417 -23.29 -7.32 37.62
N ASN A 418 -24.46 -6.80 37.99
CA ASN A 418 -24.60 -5.50 38.64
C ASN A 418 -25.04 -5.74 40.08
N ASP A 419 -24.09 -5.74 41.03
CA ASP A 419 -24.39 -5.50 42.45
C ASP A 419 -23.11 -5.14 43.23
N LYS A 420 -22.63 -3.89 43.08
CA LYS A 420 -21.61 -3.33 43.98
C LYS A 420 -22.27 -2.88 45.28
N LYS A 421 -22.51 -3.82 46.21
CA LYS A 421 -22.85 -3.47 47.59
C LYS A 421 -21.61 -3.00 48.35
N ILE A 422 -21.65 -1.73 48.74
CA ILE A 422 -20.69 -1.10 49.65
C ILE A 422 -20.85 -1.74 51.03
N VAL A 423 -19.77 -2.32 51.57
CA VAL A 423 -19.68 -2.69 52.99
C VAL A 423 -18.47 -1.99 53.59
N LYS A 424 -18.73 -1.11 54.56
CA LYS A 424 -17.69 -0.53 55.42
C LYS A 424 -17.30 -1.59 56.47
N SER A 425 -16.01 -1.78 56.70
CA SER A 425 -15.51 -2.45 57.91
C SER A 425 -14.40 -1.63 58.54
N SER A 426 -14.77 -0.87 59.56
CA SER A 426 -13.87 -0.21 60.49
C SER A 426 -13.14 -1.24 61.38
N VAL A 427 -11.82 -1.15 61.48
CA VAL A 427 -11.07 -1.65 62.65
C VAL A 427 -10.07 -0.57 63.06
N GLY A 428 -10.15 -0.19 64.33
CA GLY A 428 -9.26 0.79 64.98
C GLY A 428 -7.94 0.19 65.47
N PRO A 429 -7.13 0.99 66.20
CA PRO A 429 -5.68 0.81 66.26
C PRO A 429 -5.16 0.07 67.52
N GLU A 430 -3.82 0.11 67.66
CA GLU A 430 -3.03 -0.24 68.87
C GLU A 430 -2.82 -1.75 69.15
N LYS A 431 -1.73 -2.22 69.78
CA LYS A 431 -0.58 -1.56 70.45
C LYS A 431 0.60 -2.56 70.60
N LYS A 432 1.83 -2.14 70.31
CA LYS A 432 2.98 -2.09 71.26
C LYS A 432 4.28 -1.73 70.57
#